data_AF-A0A178HNW3-F1
#
_entry.id   AF-A0A178HNW3-F1
#
_cell.length_a   1.000
_cell.length_b   1.000
_cell.length_c   1.000
_cell.angle_alpha   90.00
_cell.angle_beta   90.00
_cell.angle_gamma   90.00
#
_symmetry.space_group_name_H-M   'P 1'
#
loop_
_entity.id
_entity.type
_entity.pdbx_description
1 polymer ?
#
loop_
_entity_poly.entity_id
_entity_poly.type
_entity_poly.pdbx_seq_one_letter_code
_entity_poly.pdbx_strand_id
1 'polypeptide(L)' 'MAKLKVLRITAKRDGRRRAGINHPSSPVDHPLDAFSKAQLAQLMADDQLVVQETEIDVPDEKPAGGGRGGKAAS' A
#
# COMPACT_ATOMS: atom_id res chain seq x y z
N MET A 1 17.80 14.60 -4.89
CA MET A 1 16.63 13.77 -5.23
C MET A 1 16.77 12.48 -4.45
N ALA A 2 15.97 12.29 -3.41
CA ALA A 2 16.00 11.06 -2.64
C ALA A 2 15.04 10.06 -3.31
N LYS A 3 15.56 8.93 -3.76
CA LYS A 3 14.73 7.83 -4.27
C LYS A 3 14.22 7.04 -3.08
N LEU A 4 12.90 7.03 -2.87
CA LEU A 4 12.29 6.20 -1.84
C LEU A 4 11.74 4.94 -2.50
N LYS A 5 12.15 3.78 -1.99
CA LYS A 5 11.54 2.51 -2.36
C LYS A 5 10.21 2.38 -1.64
N VAL A 6 9.13 2.28 -2.41
CA VAL A 6 7.77 2.09 -1.92
C VAL A 6 7.21 0.79 -2.45
N LEU A 7 6.34 0.18 -1.65
CA LEU A 7 5.54 -0.98 -1.97
C LEU A 7 4.15 -0.51 -2.37
N ARG A 8 3.83 -0.63 -3.66
CA ARG A 8 2.50 -0.43 -4.20
C ARG A 8 1.68 -1.69 -3.96
N ILE A 9 0.62 -1.58 -3.18
CA ILE A 9 -0.31 -2.68 -2.89
C ILE A 9 -1.67 -2.34 -3.50
N THR A 10 -2.20 -3.27 -4.30
CA THR A 10 -3.53 -3.17 -4.90
C THR A 10 -4.32 -4.43 -4.55
N ALA A 11 -5.51 -4.30 -3.97
CA ALA A 11 -6.35 -5.48 -3.78
C ALA A 11 -7.08 -5.85 -5.08
N LYS A 12 -7.16 -7.14 -5.41
CA LYS A 12 -8.01 -7.62 -6.52
C LYS A 12 -9.50 -7.49 -6.18
N ARG A 13 -9.83 -7.56 -4.90
CA ARG A 13 -11.18 -7.43 -4.36
C ARG A 13 -11.23 -6.29 -3.36
N ASP A 14 -12.19 -5.40 -3.55
CA ASP A 14 -12.39 -4.28 -2.65
C ASP A 14 -12.68 -4.75 -1.21
N GLY A 15 -11.99 -4.14 -0.24
CA GLY A 15 -12.17 -4.45 1.17
C GLY A 15 -11.31 -5.60 1.71
N ARG A 16 -10.23 -6.02 1.04
CA ARG A 16 -9.37 -7.12 1.50
C ARG A 16 -8.58 -6.71 2.74
N ARG A 17 -8.83 -7.37 3.87
CA ARG A 17 -8.10 -7.12 5.12
C ARG A 17 -6.91 -8.06 5.28
N ARG A 18 -5.68 -7.53 5.33
CA ARG A 18 -4.45 -8.28 5.59
C ARG A 18 -3.45 -7.42 6.36
N ALA A 19 -2.58 -8.02 7.16
CA ALA A 19 -1.61 -7.31 8.01
C ALA A 19 -2.24 -6.25 8.96
N GLY A 20 -3.54 -6.38 9.27
CA GLY A 20 -4.29 -5.41 10.08
C GLY A 20 -4.81 -4.19 9.30
N ILE A 21 -4.53 -4.10 8.00
CA ILE A 21 -4.92 -2.99 7.13
C ILE A 21 -5.99 -3.47 6.15
N ASN A 22 -6.96 -2.59 5.86
CA ASN A 22 -7.90 -2.80 4.77
C ASN A 22 -7.28 -2.26 3.47
N HIS A 23 -7.06 -3.14 2.51
CA HIS A 23 -6.57 -2.80 1.19
C HIS A 23 -7.77 -2.61 0.23
N PRO A 24 -7.94 -1.39 -0.31
CA PRO A 24 -8.96 -1.13 -1.33
C PRO A 24 -8.52 -1.70 -2.70
N SER A 25 -9.46 -1.74 -3.64
CA SER A 25 -9.15 -2.10 -5.04
C SER A 25 -8.27 -1.05 -5.75
N SER A 26 -8.09 0.13 -5.15
CA SER A 26 -7.17 1.16 -5.64
C SER A 26 -5.72 0.88 -5.22
N PRO A 27 -4.73 1.18 -6.08
CA PRO A 27 -3.31 1.07 -5.73
C PRO A 27 -2.95 2.04 -4.61
N VAL A 28 -2.31 1.53 -3.56
CA VAL A 28 -1.81 2.33 -2.42
C VAL A 28 -0.31 2.13 -2.27
N ASP A 29 0.42 3.24 -2.24
CA ASP A 29 1.87 3.24 -2.08
C ASP A 29 2.24 3.41 -0.61
N HIS A 30 3.05 2.49 -0.10
CA HIS A 30 3.55 2.49 1.26
C HIS A 30 5.07 2.42 1.25
N PRO A 31 5.80 3.08 2.15
CA PRO A 31 7.24 2.84 2.31
C PRO A 31 7.52 1.36 2.56
N LEU A 32 8.61 0.80 2.01
CA LEU A 32 9.01 -0.58 2.34
C LEU A 32 9.19 -0.78 3.85
N ASP A 33 9.68 0.24 4.55
CA ASP A 33 9.87 0.23 6.01
C ASP A 33 8.55 0.31 6.81
N ALA A 34 7.40 0.55 6.16
CA ALA A 34 6.11 0.60 6.84
C ALA A 34 5.60 -0.79 7.25
N PHE A 35 6.14 -1.86 6.65
CA PHE A 35 5.75 -3.23 6.94
C PHE A 35 6.92 -4.05 7.50
N SER A 36 6.64 -4.84 8.53
CA SER A 36 7.59 -5.85 9.00
C SER A 36 7.75 -6.98 7.98
N LYS A 37 8.87 -7.70 8.02
CA LYS A 37 9.10 -8.88 7.17
C LYS A 37 7.97 -9.93 7.24
N ALA A 38 7.39 -10.11 8.42
CA ALA A 38 6.27 -11.01 8.62
C ALA A 38 4.99 -10.51 7.90
N GLN A 39 4.71 -9.22 7.94
CA GLN A 39 3.59 -8.61 7.21
C GLN A 39 3.82 -8.68 5.70
N LEU A 40 5.03 -8.40 5.22
CA LEU A 40 5.38 -8.55 3.80
C LEU A 40 5.15 -9.98 3.32
N ALA A 41 5.61 -10.99 4.07
CA ALA A 41 5.34 -12.38 3.75
C ALA A 41 3.84 -12.68 3.70
N GLN A 42 3.04 -12.11 4.61
CA GLN A 42 1.58 -12.27 4.59
C GLN A 42 0.90 -11.58 3.41
N LEU A 43 1.45 -10.46 2.92
CA LEU A 43 0.94 -9.70 1.77
C LEU A 43 1.31 -10.40 0.46
N MET A 44 2.56 -10.86 0.33
CA MET A 44 3.05 -11.59 -0.84
C MET A 44 2.44 -13.00 -0.96
N ALA A 45 2.12 -13.64 0.16
CA ALA A 45 1.42 -14.92 0.17
C ALA A 45 -0.09 -14.79 -0.12
N ASP A 46 -0.64 -13.57 -0.13
CA ASP A 46 -2.05 -13.34 -0.39
C ASP A 46 -2.29 -13.16 -1.90
N ASP A 47 -2.84 -14.19 -2.55
CA ASP A 47 -3.15 -14.13 -3.99
C ASP A 47 -4.14 -13.01 -4.36
N GLN A 48 -4.92 -12.54 -3.39
CA GLN A 48 -5.89 -11.46 -3.59
C GLN A 48 -5.26 -10.06 -3.50
N LEU A 49 -3.96 -9.96 -3.19
CA LEU A 49 -3.22 -8.71 -3.17
C LEU A 49 -2.15 -8.75 -4.26
N VAL A 50 -2.08 -7.67 -5.03
CA VAL A 50 -1.02 -7.42 -5.98
C VAL A 50 -0.03 -6.49 -5.30
N VAL A 51 1.17 -7.01 -5.03
CA VAL A 51 2.24 -6.29 -4.36
C VAL A 51 3.34 -6.01 -5.39
N GLN A 52 3.72 -4.74 -5.54
CA GLN A 52 4.75 -4.30 -6.47
C GLN A 52 5.73 -3.36 -5.78
N GLU A 53 7.02 -3.64 -5.87
CA GLU A 53 8.06 -2.74 -5.43
C GLU A 53 8.32 -1.69 -6.51
N THR A 54 8.27 -0.41 -6.15
CA THR A 54 8.55 0.69 -7.07
C THR A 54 9.39 1.77 -6.39
N GLU A 55 10.09 2.55 -7.19
CA GLU A 55 10.93 3.65 -6.73
C GLU A 55 10.28 4.95 -7.16
N ILE A 56 9.96 5.81 -6.18
CA ILE A 56 9.43 7.14 -6.47
C ILE A 56 10.45 8.21 -6.10
N ASP A 57 10.64 9.16 -7.01
CA ASP A 57 11.36 10.40 -6.76
C ASP A 57 10.43 11.35 -6.01
N VAL A 58 10.48 11.28 -4.67
CA VAL A 58 9.76 12.23 -3.81
C VAL A 58 10.66 13.43 -3.53
N PRO A 59 10.23 14.68 -3.84
CA PRO A 59 10.77 15.85 -3.15
C PRO A 59 10.45 15.73 -1.64
N ASP A 60 11.17 16.47 -0.79
CA ASP A 60 11.18 16.39 0.69
C ASP A 60 9.83 16.77 1.36
N GLU A 61 8.70 16.32 0.82
CA GLU A 61 7.39 16.42 1.42
C GLU A 61 6.90 15.01 1.71
N LYS A 62 7.02 14.65 3.00
CA LYS A 62 6.48 13.47 3.68
C LYS A 62 5.44 12.73 2.82
N PRO A 63 5.65 11.45 2.47
CA PRO A 63 4.72 10.75 1.60
C PRO A 63 3.35 10.84 2.26
N ALA A 64 2.43 11.51 1.58
CA ALA A 64 1.08 11.68 2.03
C ALA A 64 0.44 10.29 2.06
N GLY A 65 0.60 9.60 3.19
CA GLY A 65 -0.33 8.60 3.69
C GLY A 65 -1.65 9.31 3.98
N GLY A 66 -2.28 9.81 2.92
CA GLY A 66 -3.53 10.52 2.91
C GLY A 66 -4.59 9.56 2.41
N GLY A 67 -4.98 8.62 3.28
CA GLY A 67 -6.30 8.00 3.17
C GLY A 67 -7.34 9.13 3.19
N ARG A 68 -7.77 9.56 2.01
CA ARG A 68 -8.90 10.46 1.82
C ARG A 68 -9.74 9.89 0.70
N GLY A 69 -10.96 9.50 1.04
CA GLY A 69 -11.94 9.05 0.06
C GLY A 69 -12.83 7.89 0.50
N GLY A 70 -13.13 7.77 1.79
CA GLY A 70 -14.51 7.40 2.11
C GLY A 70 -15.42 8.46 1.52
N LYS A 71 -16.20 8.10 0.50
CA LYS A 71 -17.39 8.83 0.01
C LYS A 71 -18.33 7.79 -0.59
N ALA A 72 -19.25 7.22 0.21
CA ALA A 72 -20.57 7.75 0.58
C ALA A 72 -21.59 7.76 -0.59
N ALA A 73 -22.62 6.91 -0.46
CA ALA A 73 -24.04 7.13 -0.76
C ALA A 73 -24.74 5.76 -0.61
N SER A 74 -25.47 5.53 0.49
CA SER A 74 -26.94 5.68 0.61
C SER A 74 -27.68 4.41 0.21
#